data_AF-A0A2V4MP60-F1
#
_entry.id   AF-A0A2V4MP60-F1
#
_cell.length_a   1.000
_cell.length_b   1.000
_cell.length_c   1.000
_cell.angle_alpha   90.00
_cell.angle_beta   90.00
_cell.angle_gamma   90.00
#
_symmetry.space_group_name_H-M   'P 1'
#
loop_
_entity.id
_entity.type
_entity.pdbx_description
1 polymer ?
#
loop_
_entity_poly.entity_id
_entity_poly.type
_entity_poly.pdbx_seq_one_letter_code
_entity_poly.pdbx_strand_id
1 'polypeptide(L)'
;MNLLDLDSRWKRFNDPDRVCPCCGETFSGIFDLGYPHPDAWTHAVDDSGDTEIAGDRLNADLCRVGEACFLRCVLMIPVQGTDEMFGFGAWAQVSRDVFDGYLATYDEPPRDFAGGNALLANLLPGFTEDDMIPVILSPVARDAGTRPMMMAEAGDLATAQTDGISFDRLLDIYAEAGRDIRPHLMQD
;
A
#
# COMPACT_ATOMS: atom_id res chain seq x y z
N MET A 1 -22.45 18.27 -8.63
CA MET A 1 -21.16 18.74 -9.19
C MET A 1 -20.17 18.69 -8.06
N ASN A 2 -19.16 17.83 -8.15
CA ASN A 2 -18.17 17.71 -7.10
C ASN A 2 -17.23 18.92 -7.15
N LEU A 3 -16.70 19.37 -6.01
CA LEU A 3 -15.67 20.41 -6.00
C LEU A 3 -14.39 19.92 -6.70
N LEU A 4 -14.10 18.61 -6.62
CA LEU A 4 -12.96 18.00 -7.28
C LEU A 4 -13.08 18.06 -8.82
N ASP A 5 -14.29 17.96 -9.37
CA ASP A 5 -14.55 18.10 -10.82
C ASP A 5 -14.26 19.52 -11.34
N LEU A 6 -14.09 20.51 -10.46
CA LEU A 6 -13.72 21.86 -10.84
C LEU A 6 -12.20 22.07 -10.81
N ASP A 7 -11.44 21.18 -10.18
CA ASP A 7 -9.99 21.27 -10.12
C ASP A 7 -9.37 20.89 -11.47
N SER A 8 -8.71 21.86 -12.12
CA SER A 8 -8.00 21.64 -13.38
C SER A 8 -6.90 20.58 -13.27
N ARG A 9 -6.24 20.45 -12.11
CA ARG A 9 -5.21 19.45 -11.87
C ARG A 9 -5.81 18.05 -11.86
N TRP A 10 -6.97 17.88 -11.22
CA TRP A 10 -7.70 16.61 -11.18
C TRP A 10 -8.13 16.15 -12.57
N LYS A 11 -8.66 17.07 -13.38
CA LYS A 11 -9.01 16.79 -14.79
C LYS A 11 -7.79 16.33 -15.59
N ARG A 12 -6.68 17.06 -15.50
CA ARG A 12 -5.44 16.74 -16.22
C ARG A 12 -4.83 15.42 -15.75
N PHE A 13 -4.96 15.10 -14.47
CA PHE A 13 -4.45 13.86 -13.89
C PHE A 13 -5.22 12.62 -14.38
N ASN A 14 -6.51 12.78 -14.68
CA ASN A 14 -7.41 11.73 -15.15
C ASN A 14 -7.67 11.76 -16.67
N ASP A 15 -6.93 12.56 -17.43
CA ASP A 15 -7.05 12.62 -18.89
C ASP A 15 -6.02 11.67 -19.53
N PRO A 16 -6.43 10.47 -20.00
CA PRO A 16 -5.51 9.47 -20.54
C PRO A 16 -4.86 9.91 -21.86
N ASP A 17 -5.44 10.89 -22.56
CA ASP A 17 -4.93 11.42 -23.81
C ASP A 17 -3.99 12.62 -23.60
N ARG A 18 -3.90 13.14 -22.37
CA ARG A 18 -3.05 14.29 -22.05
C ARG A 18 -1.59 13.87 -21.89
N VAL A 19 -0.75 14.50 -22.72
CA VAL A 19 0.71 14.46 -22.61
C VAL A 19 1.18 15.70 -21.86
N CYS A 20 2.00 15.56 -20.81
CA CYS A 20 2.53 16.73 -20.12
C CYS A 20 3.34 17.59 -21.10
N PRO A 21 3.03 18.88 -21.25
CA PRO A 21 3.83 19.77 -22.11
C PRO A 21 5.26 19.96 -21.57
N CYS A 22 5.46 19.69 -20.28
CA CYS A 22 6.72 19.85 -19.57
C CYS A 22 7.76 18.76 -19.87
N CYS A 23 7.34 17.51 -20.00
CA CYS A 23 8.24 16.34 -20.07
C CYS A 23 7.77 15.21 -20.99
N GLY A 24 6.54 15.27 -21.51
CA GLY A 24 5.97 14.23 -22.36
C GLY A 24 5.35 13.04 -21.60
N GLU A 25 5.31 13.05 -20.27
CA GLU A 25 4.68 11.98 -19.49
C GLU A 25 3.15 12.02 -19.57
N THR A 26 2.53 10.85 -19.45
CA THR A 26 1.07 10.67 -19.41
C THR A 26 0.65 10.13 -18.06
N PHE A 27 -0.48 10.62 -17.55
CA PHE A 27 -1.07 10.16 -16.29
C PHE A 27 -2.50 9.69 -16.57
N SER A 28 -2.88 8.58 -15.94
CA SER A 28 -4.20 7.95 -16.14
C SER A 28 -4.92 7.76 -14.81
N GLY A 29 -4.90 8.80 -13.97
CA GLY A 29 -5.51 8.81 -12.65
C GLY A 29 -4.61 8.29 -11.53
N ILE A 30 -5.26 7.93 -10.42
CA ILE A 30 -4.61 7.50 -9.18
C ILE A 30 -3.76 6.25 -9.43
N PHE A 31 -2.57 6.19 -8.81
CA PHE A 31 -1.69 5.03 -8.85
C PHE A 31 -1.24 4.65 -7.43
N ASP A 32 -1.07 3.35 -7.22
CA ASP A 32 -0.72 2.80 -5.91
C ASP A 32 0.77 2.90 -5.61
N LEU A 33 1.12 2.99 -4.33
CA LEU A 33 2.50 2.95 -3.84
C LEU A 33 2.80 1.58 -3.23
N GLY A 34 3.65 0.80 -3.90
CA GLY A 34 4.07 -0.53 -3.44
C GLY A 34 5.44 -0.53 -2.78
N TYR A 35 5.55 -1.19 -1.64
CA TYR A 35 6.82 -1.47 -0.97
C TYR A 35 7.32 -2.86 -1.39
N PRO A 36 8.59 -2.99 -1.83
CA PRO A 36 9.15 -4.27 -2.24
C PRO A 36 9.39 -5.21 -1.06
N HIS A 37 9.60 -4.68 0.15
CA HIS A 37 9.90 -5.42 1.37
C HIS A 37 9.49 -4.61 2.62
N PRO A 38 9.39 -5.24 3.82
CA PRO A 38 9.25 -4.49 5.06
C PRO A 38 10.53 -3.70 5.36
N ASP A 39 10.43 -2.64 6.16
CA ASP A 39 11.59 -1.79 6.52
C ASP A 39 12.65 -2.56 7.32
N ALA A 40 12.26 -3.67 7.96
CA ALA A 40 13.16 -4.57 8.66
C ALA A 40 14.10 -5.38 7.72
N TRP A 41 13.77 -5.48 6.43
CA TRP A 41 14.62 -6.18 5.47
C TRP A 41 15.82 -5.31 5.07
N THR A 42 17.01 -5.76 5.43
CA THR A 42 18.27 -5.00 5.23
C THR A 42 19.19 -5.64 4.18
N HIS A 43 18.78 -6.75 3.58
CA HIS A 43 19.56 -7.43 2.55
C HIS A 43 19.29 -6.83 1.17
N ALA A 44 20.23 -7.04 0.24
CA ALA A 44 19.99 -6.72 -1.16
C ALA A 44 18.81 -7.55 -1.69
N VAL A 45 17.89 -6.90 -2.39
CA VAL A 45 16.83 -7.56 -3.14
C VAL A 45 17.34 -7.83 -4.54
N ASP A 46 17.20 -9.07 -5.01
CA ASP A 46 17.47 -9.42 -6.40
C ASP A 46 16.19 -9.39 -7.24
N ASP A 47 16.35 -9.40 -8.57
CA ASP A 47 15.21 -9.35 -9.50
C ASP A 47 14.42 -10.68 -9.54
N SER A 48 14.80 -11.69 -8.75
CA SER A 48 14.17 -13.00 -8.78
C SER A 48 12.81 -13.03 -8.09
N GLY A 49 12.59 -12.11 -7.14
CA GLY A 49 11.38 -12.06 -6.33
C GLY A 49 11.24 -13.18 -5.29
N ASP A 50 12.29 -14.00 -5.08
CA ASP A 50 12.43 -14.93 -3.96
C ASP A 50 13.91 -14.97 -3.51
N THR A 51 14.21 -14.24 -2.45
CA THR A 51 15.56 -14.07 -1.91
C THR A 51 15.69 -14.81 -0.58
N GLU A 52 16.71 -15.65 -0.44
CA GLU A 52 17.06 -16.29 0.83
C GLU A 52 18.53 -16.02 1.18
N ILE A 53 18.76 -15.28 2.27
CA ILE A 53 20.10 -14.84 2.69
C ILE A 53 20.23 -15.02 4.20
N ALA A 54 21.24 -15.79 4.62
CA ALA A 54 21.56 -16.02 6.04
C ALA A 54 20.39 -16.56 6.90
N GLY A 55 19.42 -17.25 6.27
CA GLY A 55 18.22 -17.78 6.92
C GLY A 55 17.01 -16.85 6.89
N ASP A 56 17.20 -15.59 6.50
CA ASP A 56 16.12 -14.65 6.20
C ASP A 56 15.60 -14.93 4.79
N ARG A 57 14.29 -14.77 4.59
CA ARG A 57 13.64 -15.04 3.32
C ARG A 57 12.64 -13.96 2.96
N LEU A 58 12.62 -13.53 1.72
CA LEU A 58 11.68 -12.57 1.16
C LEU A 58 11.16 -13.10 -0.16
N ASN A 59 9.85 -13.11 -0.35
CA ASN A 59 9.23 -13.30 -1.65
C ASN A 59 8.11 -12.27 -1.90
N ALA A 60 7.31 -12.49 -2.95
CA ALA A 60 6.26 -11.57 -3.36
C ALA A 60 5.22 -11.22 -2.28
N ASP A 61 4.94 -12.14 -1.34
CA ASP A 61 3.86 -12.02 -0.34
C ASP A 61 4.31 -12.28 1.11
N LEU A 62 5.49 -12.90 1.31
CA LEU A 62 5.98 -13.40 2.59
C LEU A 62 7.39 -12.89 2.84
N CYS A 63 7.67 -12.50 4.08
CA CYS A 63 9.02 -12.17 4.52
C CYS A 63 9.27 -12.70 5.94
N ARG A 64 10.49 -13.17 6.19
CA ARG A 64 11.01 -13.53 7.50
C ARG A 64 12.40 -12.95 7.69
N VAL A 65 12.59 -12.29 8.84
CA VAL A 65 13.87 -11.75 9.29
C VAL A 65 14.12 -12.26 10.71
N GLY A 66 15.01 -13.23 10.88
CA GLY A 66 15.13 -14.03 12.09
C GLY A 66 13.79 -14.69 12.46
N GLU A 67 13.27 -14.37 13.65
CA GLU A 67 11.97 -14.85 14.11
C GLU A 67 10.79 -13.94 13.70
N ALA A 68 11.06 -12.74 13.19
CA ALA A 68 10.03 -11.79 12.79
C ALA A 68 9.41 -12.24 11.46
N CYS A 69 8.07 -12.28 11.42
CA CYS A 69 7.28 -12.72 10.28
C CYS A 69 6.48 -11.54 9.71
N PHE A 70 6.47 -11.40 8.39
CA PHE A 70 5.79 -10.31 7.72
C PHE A 70 4.96 -10.81 6.53
N LEU A 71 3.77 -10.23 6.37
CA LEU A 71 2.88 -10.49 5.24
C LEU A 71 2.76 -9.22 4.40
N ARG A 72 2.74 -9.37 3.08
CA ARG A 72 2.39 -8.26 2.19
C ARG A 72 0.88 -8.11 2.15
N CYS A 73 0.42 -6.89 2.41
CA CYS A 73 -0.99 -6.55 2.51
C CYS A 73 -1.31 -5.36 1.61
N VAL A 74 -2.60 -5.06 1.51
CA VAL A 74 -3.10 -3.88 0.79
C VAL A 74 -3.80 -2.96 1.79
N LEU A 75 -3.37 -1.71 1.84
CA LEU A 75 -4.05 -0.66 2.60
C LEU A 75 -4.71 0.28 1.59
N MET A 76 -6.03 0.47 1.70
CA MET A 76 -6.79 1.34 0.78
C MET A 76 -7.31 2.57 1.51
N ILE A 77 -7.22 3.72 0.85
CA ILE A 77 -7.63 5.03 1.35
C ILE A 77 -8.56 5.68 0.31
N PRO A 78 -9.81 6.01 0.67
CA PRO A 78 -10.71 6.74 -0.23
C PRO A 78 -10.16 8.11 -0.61
N VAL A 79 -10.37 8.53 -1.86
CA VAL A 79 -10.08 9.91 -2.27
C VAL A 79 -11.38 10.72 -2.26
N GLN A 80 -11.40 11.77 -1.44
CA GLN A 80 -12.59 12.58 -1.22
C GLN A 80 -13.05 13.22 -2.53
N GLY A 81 -14.30 12.99 -2.86
CA GLY A 81 -14.93 13.56 -4.03
C GLY A 81 -14.77 12.74 -5.32
N THR A 82 -14.37 11.48 -5.21
CA THR A 82 -14.43 10.47 -6.28
C THR A 82 -14.84 9.13 -5.66
N ASP A 83 -15.17 8.14 -6.50
CA ASP A 83 -15.35 6.75 -6.08
C ASP A 83 -14.01 5.97 -6.11
N GLU A 84 -12.91 6.65 -6.44
CA GLU A 84 -11.58 6.07 -6.51
C GLU A 84 -10.91 5.94 -5.13
N MET A 85 -10.02 4.95 -5.06
CA MET A 85 -9.25 4.62 -3.88
C MET A 85 -7.76 4.69 -4.22
N PHE A 86 -6.97 5.18 -3.29
CA PHE A 86 -5.51 5.12 -3.34
C PHE A 86 -5.01 3.96 -2.47
N GLY A 87 -4.12 3.14 -3.01
CA GLY A 87 -3.59 1.96 -2.34
C GLY A 87 -2.12 2.08 -1.94
N PHE A 88 -1.79 1.54 -0.77
CA PHE A 88 -0.44 1.10 -0.42
C PHE A 88 -0.33 -0.42 -0.47
N GLY A 89 0.65 -0.92 -1.21
CA GLY A 89 1.12 -2.31 -1.10
C GLY A 89 2.20 -2.42 -0.03
N ALA A 90 1.80 -2.41 1.24
CA ALA A 90 2.69 -2.36 2.40
C ALA A 90 2.82 -3.72 3.11
N TRP A 91 3.72 -3.80 4.08
CA TRP A 91 3.99 -4.99 4.87
C TRP A 91 3.45 -4.88 6.29
N ALA A 92 2.99 -6.00 6.83
CA ALA A 92 2.50 -6.13 8.20
C ALA A 92 3.37 -7.13 8.96
N GLN A 93 3.93 -6.74 10.10
CA GLN A 93 4.56 -7.68 11.03
C GLN A 93 3.47 -8.42 11.81
N VAL A 94 3.51 -9.74 11.78
CA VAL A 94 2.49 -10.61 12.37
C VAL A 94 3.10 -11.59 13.37
N SER A 95 2.26 -12.15 14.22
CA SER A 95 2.66 -13.31 15.03
C SER A 95 2.92 -14.53 14.13
N ARG A 96 3.66 -15.51 14.67
CA ARG A 96 3.91 -16.76 13.97
C ARG A 96 2.62 -17.50 13.62
N ASP A 97 1.64 -17.51 14.52
CA ASP A 97 0.36 -18.17 14.29
C ASP A 97 -0.42 -17.55 13.12
N VAL A 98 -0.42 -16.22 13.01
CA VAL A 98 -1.06 -15.51 11.89
C VAL A 98 -0.31 -15.78 10.58
N PHE A 99 1.02 -15.79 10.62
CA PHE A 99 1.86 -16.10 9.47
C PHE A 99 1.63 -17.54 8.95
N ASP A 100 1.64 -18.52 9.86
CA ASP A 100 1.39 -19.93 9.53
C ASP A 100 -0.06 -20.13 9.03
N GLY A 101 -1.02 -19.37 9.56
CA GLY A 101 -2.39 -19.33 9.06
C GLY A 101 -2.49 -18.83 7.62
N TYR A 102 -1.70 -17.82 7.25
CA TYR A 102 -1.63 -17.34 5.86
C TYR A 102 -0.90 -18.33 4.94
N LEU A 103 0.19 -18.94 5.41
CA LEU A 103 0.87 -20.01 4.67
C LEU A 103 -0.06 -21.18 4.31
N ALA A 104 -0.98 -21.54 5.22
CA ALA A 104 -1.95 -22.61 4.98
C ALA A 104 -2.94 -22.31 3.83
N THR A 105 -2.98 -21.07 3.30
CA THR A 105 -3.73 -20.77 2.07
C THR A 105 -3.09 -21.35 0.82
N TYR A 106 -1.80 -21.69 0.88
CA TYR A 106 -1.04 -22.34 -0.19
C TYR A 106 -0.93 -23.87 -0.01
N ASP A 107 -1.50 -24.44 1.07
CA ASP A 107 -1.51 -25.89 1.34
C ASP A 107 -2.41 -26.65 0.35
N GLU A 108 -2.30 -27.99 0.36
CA GLU A 108 -3.23 -28.89 -0.33
C GLU A 108 -3.94 -29.79 0.71
N PRO A 109 -5.25 -29.63 0.95
CA PRO A 109 -6.14 -28.61 0.40
C PRO A 109 -5.90 -27.22 1.03
N PRO A 110 -6.12 -26.13 0.28
CA PRO A 110 -5.88 -24.78 0.78
C PRO A 110 -6.92 -24.39 1.83
N ARG A 111 -6.49 -23.58 2.80
CA ARG A 111 -7.35 -23.11 3.91
C ARG A 111 -7.64 -21.62 3.79
N ASP A 112 -8.76 -21.21 4.39
CA ASP A 112 -9.08 -19.80 4.49
C ASP A 112 -8.15 -19.13 5.51
N PHE A 113 -7.68 -17.93 5.19
CA PHE A 113 -6.97 -17.09 6.14
C PHE A 113 -7.98 -16.33 7.00
N ALA A 114 -7.85 -16.44 8.33
CA ALA A 114 -8.78 -15.83 9.26
C ALA A 114 -8.56 -14.31 9.47
N GLY A 115 -7.43 -13.77 9.00
CA GLY A 115 -6.97 -12.44 9.41
C GLY A 115 -6.23 -12.49 10.74
N GLY A 116 -5.95 -11.32 11.31
CA GLY A 116 -5.30 -11.22 12.62
C GLY A 116 -4.74 -9.84 12.92
N ASN A 117 -4.33 -9.65 14.17
CA ASN A 117 -3.65 -8.42 14.59
C ASN A 117 -2.22 -8.41 14.05
N ALA A 118 -1.75 -7.22 13.67
CA ALA A 118 -0.44 -6.99 13.12
C ALA A 118 0.06 -5.58 13.47
N LEU A 119 1.30 -5.29 13.10
CA LEU A 119 1.87 -3.96 13.14
C LEU A 119 2.28 -3.55 11.72
N LEU A 120 2.01 -2.31 11.33
CA LEU A 120 2.52 -1.77 10.07
C LEU A 120 4.06 -1.80 10.08
N ALA A 121 4.66 -2.37 9.03
CA ALA A 121 6.10 -2.60 8.92
C ALA A 121 6.78 -1.71 7.86
N ASN A 122 6.09 -0.67 7.38
CA ASN A 122 6.66 0.35 6.51
C ASN A 122 6.30 1.75 7.01
N LEU A 123 7.25 2.68 6.95
CA LEU A 123 6.97 4.11 7.06
C LEU A 123 6.23 4.58 5.80
N LEU A 124 5.00 5.08 5.97
CA LEU A 124 4.15 5.51 4.86
C LEU A 124 4.27 7.03 4.66
N PRO A 125 4.49 7.52 3.42
CA PRO A 125 4.45 8.95 3.13
C PRO A 125 3.07 9.52 3.49
N GLY A 126 3.07 10.73 4.07
CA GLY A 126 1.89 11.43 4.57
C GLY A 126 1.30 10.91 5.88
N PHE A 127 1.99 9.95 6.53
CA PHE A 127 1.63 9.39 7.83
C PHE A 127 2.88 9.35 8.71
N THR A 128 2.92 10.23 9.70
CA THR A 128 4.09 10.44 10.58
C THR A 128 3.70 10.15 12.03
N GLU A 129 3.26 8.93 12.28
CA GLU A 129 3.12 8.42 13.64
C GLU A 129 4.50 8.09 14.23
N ASP A 130 4.79 8.61 15.42
CA ASP A 130 6.06 8.39 16.14
C ASP A 130 6.23 6.93 16.63
N ASP A 131 5.13 6.17 16.67
CA ASP A 131 5.05 4.79 17.17
C ASP A 131 4.64 3.80 16.06
N MET A 132 4.92 2.51 16.28
CA MET A 132 4.42 1.44 15.42
C MET A 132 2.88 1.44 15.37
N ILE A 133 2.30 1.46 14.17
CA ILE A 133 0.85 1.53 13.99
C ILE A 133 0.23 0.13 14.09
N PRO A 134 -0.68 -0.12 15.06
CA PRO A 134 -1.45 -1.35 15.12
C PRO A 134 -2.48 -1.43 14.00
N VAL A 135 -2.55 -2.60 13.36
CA VAL A 135 -3.45 -2.85 12.24
C VAL A 135 -4.11 -4.22 12.36
N ILE A 136 -5.30 -4.34 11.78
CA ILE A 136 -6.03 -5.60 11.68
C ILE A 136 -6.01 -6.05 10.21
N LEU A 137 -5.60 -7.30 9.99
CA LEU A 137 -5.64 -7.94 8.69
C LEU A 137 -6.99 -8.62 8.46
N SER A 138 -7.58 -8.40 7.28
CA SER A 138 -8.84 -9.03 6.91
C SER A 138 -8.67 -10.54 6.65
N PRO A 139 -9.75 -11.33 6.83
CA PRO A 139 -9.78 -12.69 6.31
C PRO A 139 -9.66 -12.70 4.79
N VAL A 140 -9.12 -13.80 4.25
CA VAL A 140 -9.01 -14.06 2.82
C VAL A 140 -9.50 -15.48 2.54
N ALA A 141 -10.46 -15.63 1.63
CA ALA A 141 -10.92 -16.94 1.18
C ALA A 141 -9.81 -17.63 0.37
N ARG A 142 -9.68 -18.95 0.54
CA ARG A 142 -8.63 -19.76 -0.09
C ARG A 142 -8.52 -19.65 -1.62
N ASP A 143 -9.56 -19.22 -2.31
CA ASP A 143 -9.66 -19.10 -3.77
C ASP A 143 -9.71 -17.64 -4.26
N ALA A 144 -9.61 -16.67 -3.35
CA ALA A 144 -9.73 -15.26 -3.70
C ALA A 144 -8.56 -14.75 -4.57
N GLY A 145 -7.37 -15.34 -4.41
CA GLY A 145 -6.15 -14.86 -5.08
C GLY A 145 -5.79 -13.42 -4.72
N THR A 146 -6.30 -12.92 -3.59
CA THR A 146 -6.09 -11.55 -3.11
C THR A 146 -5.21 -11.53 -1.88
N ARG A 147 -4.51 -10.41 -1.68
CA ARG A 147 -3.78 -10.14 -0.43
C ARG A 147 -4.77 -9.70 0.67
N PRO A 148 -4.44 -9.93 1.95
CA PRO A 148 -5.22 -9.40 3.06
C PRO A 148 -5.26 -7.87 3.01
N MET A 149 -6.42 -7.31 3.33
CA MET A 149 -6.58 -5.88 3.55
C MET A 149 -6.07 -5.52 4.94
N MET A 150 -5.43 -4.37 5.06
CA MET A 150 -4.95 -3.81 6.32
C MET A 150 -5.84 -2.64 6.74
N MET A 151 -6.27 -2.63 8.00
CA MET A 151 -7.02 -1.53 8.62
C MET A 151 -6.30 -1.05 9.88
N ALA A 152 -5.93 0.23 9.93
CA ALA A 152 -5.37 0.84 11.13
C ALA A 152 -6.42 0.96 12.23
N GLU A 153 -6.02 0.65 13.46
CA GLU A 153 -6.94 0.66 14.60
C GLU A 153 -7.23 2.07 15.12
N ALA A 154 -6.28 3.00 14.98
CA ALA A 154 -6.39 4.37 15.44
C ALA A 154 -5.39 5.28 14.70
N GLY A 155 -5.45 6.58 15.00
CA GLY A 155 -4.52 7.57 14.45
C GLY A 155 -4.97 8.15 13.12
N ASP A 156 -4.07 8.92 12.50
CA ASP A 156 -4.33 9.64 11.27
C ASP A 156 -4.55 8.68 10.10
N LEU A 157 -3.81 7.57 10.06
CA LEU A 157 -4.04 6.50 9.08
C LEU A 157 -5.46 5.91 9.17
N ALA A 158 -5.96 5.62 10.38
CA ALA A 158 -7.32 5.10 10.56
C ALA A 158 -8.40 6.11 10.14
N THR A 159 -8.18 7.40 10.45
CA THR A 159 -9.05 8.48 9.97
C THR A 159 -9.02 8.57 8.45
N ALA A 160 -7.85 8.50 7.83
CA ALA A 160 -7.72 8.51 6.37
C ALA A 160 -8.43 7.33 5.70
N GLN A 161 -8.36 6.13 6.27
CA GLN A 161 -9.07 4.96 5.72
C GLN A 161 -10.60 5.05 5.85
N THR A 162 -11.09 5.79 6.85
CA THR A 162 -12.53 5.95 7.11
C THR A 162 -13.13 7.13 6.35
N ASP A 163 -12.51 8.30 6.47
CA ASP A 163 -13.03 9.58 5.98
C ASP A 163 -12.46 9.97 4.60
N GLY A 164 -11.44 9.24 4.15
CA GLY A 164 -10.68 9.53 2.94
C GLY A 164 -9.71 10.70 3.10
N ILE A 165 -8.92 10.91 2.05
CA ILE A 165 -7.98 12.03 1.93
C ILE A 165 -8.38 12.97 0.80
N SER A 166 -8.07 14.25 0.94
CA SER A 166 -8.25 15.21 -0.16
C SER A 166 -7.25 14.94 -1.29
N PHE A 167 -7.54 15.46 -2.49
CA PHE A 167 -6.60 15.37 -3.60
C PHE A 167 -5.27 16.09 -3.31
N ASP A 168 -5.29 17.21 -2.57
CA ASP A 168 -4.05 17.88 -2.17
C ASP A 168 -3.19 16.99 -1.25
N ARG A 169 -3.81 16.29 -0.30
CA ARG A 169 -3.11 15.34 0.58
C ARG A 169 -2.57 14.15 -0.20
N LEU A 170 -3.29 13.65 -1.21
CA LEU A 170 -2.77 12.62 -2.11
C LEU A 170 -1.51 13.09 -2.86
N LEU A 171 -1.53 14.33 -3.36
CA LEU A 171 -0.37 14.90 -4.02
C LEU A 171 0.83 15.08 -3.07
N ASP A 172 0.60 15.37 -1.78
CA ASP A 172 1.65 15.40 -0.76
C ASP A 172 2.26 14.02 -0.54
N ILE A 173 1.42 12.98 -0.42
CA ILE A 173 1.85 11.59 -0.32
C ILE A 173 2.75 11.21 -1.50
N TYR A 174 2.34 11.53 -2.74
CA TYR A 174 3.17 11.26 -3.91
C TYR A 174 4.50 12.02 -3.89
N ALA A 175 4.49 13.29 -3.47
CA ALA A 175 5.72 14.07 -3.36
C ALA A 175 6.69 13.50 -2.33
N GLU A 176 6.20 13.12 -1.15
CA GLU A 176 6.98 12.46 -0.09
C GLU A 176 7.51 11.09 -0.52
N ALA A 177 6.78 10.37 -1.38
CA ALA A 177 7.23 9.13 -2.01
C ALA A 177 8.29 9.31 -3.11
N GLY A 178 8.72 10.55 -3.39
CA GLY A 178 9.64 10.87 -4.48
C GLY A 178 9.00 10.79 -5.87
N ARG A 179 7.67 10.88 -5.95
CA ARG A 179 6.84 10.83 -7.16
C ARG A 179 6.02 12.11 -7.32
N ASP A 180 6.60 13.28 -7.03
CA ASP A 180 5.86 14.54 -7.10
C ASP A 180 5.33 14.81 -8.52
N ILE A 181 4.01 14.68 -8.67
CA ILE A 181 3.35 14.89 -9.96
C ILE A 181 2.84 16.32 -10.17
N ARG A 182 2.86 17.17 -9.13
CA ARG A 182 2.29 18.53 -9.22
C ARG A 182 2.87 19.34 -10.37
N PRO A 183 4.19 19.34 -10.63
CA PRO A 183 4.76 20.11 -11.75
C PRO A 183 4.13 19.75 -13.10
N HIS A 184 3.68 18.50 -13.27
CA HIS A 184 3.09 18.00 -14.52
C HIS A 184 1.62 18.39 -14.72
N LEU A 185 0.96 18.88 -13.66
CA LEU A 185 -0.46 19.21 -13.63
C LEU A 185 -0.75 20.72 -13.69
N MET A 186 0.28 21.58 -13.67
CA MET A 186 0.11 23.04 -13.55
C MET A 186 -0.13 23.78 -14.86
N GLN A 187 0.22 23.20 -16.00
CA GLN A 187 0.14 23.85 -17.32
C GLN A 187 -0.88 23.15 -18.22
N ASP A 188 -1.49 23.91 -19.13
CA ASP A 188 -2.30 23.39 -20.23
C ASP A 188 -1.42 22.78 -21.33
#